data_AF-A0A420EC09-F1
#
_entry.id   AF-A0A420EC09-F1
#
_cell.length_a   1.000
_cell.length_b   1.000
_cell.length_c   1.000
_cell.angle_alpha   90.00
_cell.angle_beta   90.00
_cell.angle_gamma   90.00
#
_symmetry.space_group_name_H-M   'P 1'
#
loop_
_entity.id
_entity.type
_entity.pdbx_description
1 polymer ?
#
loop_
_entity_poly.entity_id
_entity_poly.type
_entity_poly.pdbx_seq_one_letter_code
_entity_poly.pdbx_strand_id
1 'polypeptide(L)'
;MLGRWGLVAADCTSTNGDAKGLMIVKPKALEFYESVGTLARMSESDAGKIRANFSFSGEGMSWDREQQLTLTDNGQTLIRREYGEDAAPDTFQYKKCGA
;
A
#
# COMPACT_ATOMS: atom_id res chain seq x y z
N MET A 1 1.88 3.24 -13.35
CA MET A 1 1.59 2.28 -12.26
C MET A 1 2.81 1.38 -12.11
N LEU A 2 3.24 1.07 -10.89
CA LEU A 2 4.39 0.19 -10.62
C LEU A 2 3.96 -1.26 -10.31
N GLY A 3 2.77 -1.44 -9.74
CA GLY A 3 2.15 -2.76 -9.59
C GLY A 3 0.86 -2.71 -8.81
N ARG A 4 0.24 -3.89 -8.67
CA ARG A 4 -1.01 -4.14 -7.93
C ARG A 4 -0.86 -5.40 -7.09
N TRP A 5 -1.32 -5.36 -5.85
CA TRP A 5 -1.32 -6.51 -4.95
C TRP A 5 -2.63 -6.57 -4.16
N GLY A 6 -3.18 -7.76 -3.93
CA GLY A 6 -4.40 -7.99 -3.15
C GLY A 6 -4.11 -8.69 -1.82
N LEU A 7 -4.88 -8.41 -0.78
CA LEU A 7 -4.84 -9.17 0.48
C LEU A 7 -5.42 -10.57 0.29
N VAL A 8 -6.48 -10.67 -0.52
CA VAL A 8 -7.07 -11.93 -0.97
C VAL A 8 -7.17 -11.97 -2.49
N ALA A 9 -7.34 -13.16 -3.07
CA ALA A 9 -7.42 -13.33 -4.53
C ALA A 9 -8.55 -12.48 -5.16
N ALA A 10 -9.68 -12.33 -4.46
CA ALA A 10 -10.83 -11.55 -4.94
C ALA A 10 -10.52 -10.05 -5.11
N ASP A 11 -9.57 -9.49 -4.35
CA ASP A 11 -9.17 -8.08 -4.49
C ASP A 11 -8.52 -7.79 -5.86
N CYS A 12 -7.94 -8.80 -6.49
CA CYS A 12 -7.29 -8.65 -7.78
C CYS A 12 -8.28 -8.67 -8.95
N THR A 13 -9.45 -9.28 -8.77
CA THR A 13 -10.40 -9.59 -9.86
C THR A 13 -11.70 -8.81 -9.77
N SER A 14 -12.10 -8.34 -8.59
CA SER A 14 -13.41 -7.70 -8.45
C SER A 14 -13.49 -6.36 -9.19
N THR A 15 -14.64 -6.14 -9.84
CA THR A 15 -15.04 -4.89 -10.49
C THR A 15 -16.19 -4.20 -9.77
N ASN A 16 -16.65 -4.73 -8.63
CA ASN A 16 -17.84 -4.25 -7.92
C ASN A 16 -17.53 -3.15 -6.89
N GLY A 17 -16.28 -2.67 -6.82
CA GLY A 17 -15.85 -1.68 -5.83
C GLY A 17 -15.63 -2.24 -4.41
N ASP A 18 -15.73 -3.55 -4.23
CA ASP A 18 -15.54 -4.26 -2.96
C ASP A 18 -14.13 -4.86 -2.78
N ALA A 19 -13.19 -4.55 -3.70
CA ALA A 19 -11.78 -4.92 -3.62
C ALA A 19 -11.02 -4.09 -2.56
N LYS A 20 -11.49 -4.13 -1.30
CA LYS A 20 -10.99 -3.27 -0.22
C LYS A 20 -9.53 -3.55 0.14
N GLY A 21 -9.05 -4.76 -0.13
CA GLY A 21 -7.67 -5.16 0.09
C GLY A 21 -6.75 -4.91 -1.11
N LEU A 22 -7.24 -4.30 -2.21
CA LEU A 22 -6.40 -3.99 -3.36
C LEU A 22 -5.49 -2.80 -3.05
N MET A 23 -4.18 -3.03 -3.15
CA MET A 23 -3.13 -2.01 -3.09
C MET A 23 -2.59 -1.73 -4.49
N ILE A 24 -2.66 -0.48 -4.93
CA ILE A 24 -2.05 0.00 -6.18
C ILE A 24 -0.88 0.91 -5.81
N VAL A 25 0.32 0.55 -6.28
CA VAL A 25 1.53 1.36 -6.05
C VAL A 25 1.85 2.14 -7.31
N LYS A 26 1.93 3.47 -7.18
CA LYS A 26 2.32 4.43 -8.23
C LYS A 26 3.65 5.10 -7.83
N PRO A 27 4.36 5.77 -8.76
CA PRO A 27 5.67 6.37 -8.46
C PRO A 27 5.67 7.39 -7.31
N LYS A 28 4.54 8.07 -7.07
CA LYS A 28 4.37 9.08 -6.02
C LYS A 28 3.10 8.91 -5.18
N ALA A 29 2.44 7.75 -5.29
CA ALA A 29 1.19 7.53 -4.57
C ALA A 29 0.92 6.06 -4.25
N LEU A 30 0.15 5.84 -3.20
CA LEU A 30 -0.48 4.57 -2.85
C LEU A 30 -1.99 4.75 -2.93
N GLU A 31 -2.67 3.76 -3.51
CA GLU A 31 -4.14 3.75 -3.56
C GLU A 31 -4.62 2.42 -3.00
N PHE A 32 -5.55 2.47 -2.04
CA PHE A 32 -6.21 1.29 -1.52
C PHE A 32 -7.61 1.65 -1.03
N TYR A 33 -8.57 0.76 -1.27
CA TYR A 33 -9.98 0.98 -0.99
C TYR A 33 -10.46 2.36 -1.49
N GLU A 34 -10.84 3.29 -0.60
CA GLU A 34 -11.25 4.67 -0.90
C GLU A 34 -10.17 5.71 -0.58
N SER A 35 -8.95 5.27 -0.24
CA SER A 35 -7.85 6.11 0.21
C SER A 35 -6.78 6.29 -0.84
N VAL A 36 -6.29 7.53 -0.97
CA VAL A 36 -5.13 7.90 -1.78
C VAL A 36 -4.08 8.56 -0.88
N GLY A 37 -2.90 7.95 -0.81
CA GLY A 37 -1.73 8.49 -0.12
C GLY A 37 -0.74 9.07 -1.10
N THR A 38 -0.49 10.37 -1.05
CA THR A 38 0.55 11.02 -1.87
C THR A 38 1.88 11.02 -1.10
N LEU A 39 2.97 10.66 -1.77
CA LEU A 39 4.31 10.66 -1.18
C LEU A 39 4.69 12.09 -0.76
N ALA A 40 4.82 12.32 0.55
CA ALA A 40 5.23 13.59 1.11
C ALA A 40 6.75 13.65 1.30
N ARG A 41 7.34 12.59 1.89
CA ARG A 41 8.78 12.53 2.16
C ARG A 41 9.29 11.08 2.15
N MET A 42 10.40 10.84 1.45
CA MET A 42 11.14 9.58 1.51
C MET A 42 12.09 9.60 2.71
N SER A 43 12.01 8.60 3.59
CA SER A 43 12.90 8.43 4.74
C SER A 43 14.03 7.44 4.43
N GLU A 44 13.71 6.30 3.82
CA GLU A 44 14.66 5.25 3.41
C GLU A 44 14.26 4.68 2.05
N SER A 45 15.25 4.31 1.24
CA SER A 45 15.03 3.63 -0.05
C SER A 45 16.20 2.70 -0.35
N ASP A 46 15.91 1.41 -0.42
CA ASP A 46 16.83 0.32 -0.76
C ASP A 46 16.25 -0.55 -1.89
N ALA A 47 17.04 -1.52 -2.36
CA ALA A 47 16.57 -2.51 -3.33
C ALA A 47 15.39 -3.32 -2.75
N GLY A 48 14.17 -3.01 -3.21
CA GLY A 48 12.94 -3.71 -2.80
C GLY A 48 12.33 -3.24 -1.48
N LYS A 49 12.85 -2.20 -0.83
CA LYS A 49 12.26 -1.64 0.40
C LYS A 49 12.24 -0.12 0.33
N ILE A 50 11.11 0.49 0.72
CA ILE A 50 11.05 1.93 1.00
C ILE A 50 10.42 2.17 2.36
N ARG A 51 10.77 3.30 2.97
CA ARG A 51 10.09 3.87 4.13
C ARG A 51 9.83 5.33 3.85
N ALA A 52 8.57 5.76 3.95
CA ALA A 52 8.18 7.11 3.57
C ALA A 52 6.92 7.59 4.29
N ASN A 53 6.82 8.91 4.46
CA ASN A 53 5.60 9.58 4.90
C ASN A 53 4.71 9.84 3.69
N PHE A 54 3.44 9.49 3.83
CA PHE A 54 2.39 9.74 2.87
C PHE A 54 1.30 10.61 3.51
N SER A 55 0.81 11.58 2.75
CA SER A 55 -0.38 12.35 3.10
C SER A 55 -1.58 11.68 2.44
N PHE A 56 -2.42 11.07 3.27
CA PHE A 56 -3.60 10.33 2.86
C PHE A 56 -4.85 11.20 2.86
N SER A 57 -5.74 10.90 1.91
CA SER A 57 -7.12 11.36 1.89
C SER A 57 -8.03 10.19 1.50
N GLY A 58 -9.13 10.02 2.22
CA GLY A 58 -10.08 8.92 2.02
C GLY A 58 -11.19 8.95 3.06
N GLU A 59 -12.37 8.43 2.72
CA GLU A 59 -13.52 8.32 3.64
C GLU A 59 -13.92 9.65 4.32
N GLY A 60 -13.67 10.79 3.67
CA GLY A 60 -13.95 12.12 4.22
C GLY A 60 -12.91 12.63 5.22
N MET A 61 -11.80 11.93 5.40
CA MET A 61 -10.71 12.29 6.30
C MET A 61 -9.41 12.56 5.56
N SER A 62 -8.46 13.21 6.23
CA SER A 62 -7.07 13.35 5.78
C SER A 62 -6.14 13.15 6.97
N TRP A 63 -5.06 12.42 6.74
CA TRP A 63 -4.09 12.09 7.79
C TRP A 63 -2.72 11.83 7.18
N ASP A 64 -1.67 12.03 7.96
CA ASP A 64 -0.31 11.63 7.57
C ASP A 64 0.03 10.27 8.18
N ARG A 65 0.73 9.44 7.41
CA ARG A 65 1.19 8.14 7.89
C ARG A 65 2.54 7.79 7.30
N GLU A 66 3.47 7.39 8.16
CA GLU A 66 4.68 6.74 7.70
C GLU A 66 4.39 5.26 7.40
N GLN A 67 4.78 4.82 6.21
CA GLN A 67 4.65 3.45 5.77
C GLN A 67 6.00 2.89 5.32
N GLN A 68 6.24 1.64 5.68
CA GLN A 68 7.27 0.82 5.06
C GLN A 68 6.62 -0.15 4.09
N LEU A 69 7.16 -0.20 2.88
CA LEU A 69 6.81 -1.18 1.86
C LEU A 69 8.02 -2.05 1.58
N THR A 70 7.84 -3.37 1.60
CA THR A 70 8.90 -4.34 1.34
C THR A 70 8.41 -5.35 0.31
N LEU A 71 9.14 -5.48 -0.78
CA LEU A 71 8.92 -6.49 -1.80
C LEU A 71 9.76 -7.72 -1.46
N THR A 72 9.10 -8.88 -1.40
CA THR A 72 9.74 -10.18 -1.27
C THR A 72 9.33 -11.07 -2.44
N ASP A 73 9.91 -12.27 -2.53
CA ASP A 73 9.58 -13.25 -3.58
C ASP A 73 9.70 -12.67 -4.99
N ASN A 74 10.78 -11.92 -5.26
CA ASN A 74 11.00 -11.20 -6.52
C ASN A 74 9.84 -10.25 -6.89
N GLY A 75 9.22 -9.62 -5.89
CA GLY A 75 8.11 -8.69 -6.05
C GLY A 75 6.73 -9.34 -6.12
N GLN A 76 6.64 -10.66 -5.95
CA GLN A 76 5.36 -11.38 -5.92
C GLN A 76 4.60 -11.17 -4.60
N THR A 77 5.30 -10.77 -3.55
CA THR A 77 4.72 -10.42 -2.25
C THR A 77 5.07 -8.98 -1.90
N LEU A 78 4.08 -8.21 -1.48
CA LEU A 78 4.25 -6.88 -0.90
C LEU A 78 3.90 -6.97 0.59
N ILE A 79 4.82 -6.55 1.45
CA ILE A 79 4.59 -6.41 2.89
C ILE A 79 4.50 -4.92 3.20
N ARG A 80 3.41 -4.51 3.84
CA ARG A 80 3.17 -3.13 4.28
C ARG A 80 3.12 -3.07 5.79
N ARG A 81 3.83 -2.11 6.35
CA ARG A 81 3.81 -1.79 7.79
C ARG A 81 3.56 -0.29 7.96
N GLU A 82 2.76 0.05 8.96
CA GLU A 82 2.49 1.42 9.35
C GLU A 82 3.23 1.79 10.63
N TYR A 83 3.52 3.09 10.79
CA TYR A 83 4.12 3.65 12.00
C TYR A 83 3.34 4.89 12.46
N GLY A 84 3.43 5.22 13.75
CA GLY A 84 2.70 6.33 14.39
C GLY A 84 1.64 5.85 15.40
N GLU A 85 1.04 6.80 16.12
CA GLU A 85 0.15 6.56 17.26
C GLU A 85 -1.05 5.66 16.92
N ASP A 86 -1.68 5.88 15.76
CA ASP A 86 -2.85 5.11 15.33
C ASP A 86 -2.51 4.04 14.27
N ALA A 87 -1.28 3.53 14.25
CA ALA A 87 -0.85 2.61 13.20
C ALA A 87 -1.54 1.26 13.35
N ALA A 88 -1.87 0.61 12.22
CA ALA A 88 -2.25 -0.79 12.28
C ALA A 88 -1.17 -1.60 13.04
N PRO A 89 -1.56 -2.43 14.02
CA PRO A 89 -0.60 -3.14 14.87
C PRO A 89 0.19 -4.21 14.11
N ASP A 90 -0.44 -4.81 13.10
CA ASP A 90 0.13 -5.90 12.32
C ASP A 90 0.60 -5.43 10.93
N THR A 91 1.47 -6.24 10.33
CA THR A 91 1.86 -6.06 8.93
C THR A 91 0.81 -6.66 8.01
N PHE A 92 0.53 -5.97 6.91
CA PHE A 92 -0.30 -6.48 5.83
C PHE A 92 0.55 -7.18 4.79
N GLN A 93 0.18 -8.40 4.42
CA GLN A 93 0.84 -9.16 3.37
C GLN A 93 -0.09 -9.30 2.17
N TYR A 94 0.36 -8.79 1.03
CA TYR A 94 -0.38 -8.81 -0.22
C TYR A 94 0.32 -9.70 -1.25
N LYS A 95 -0.47 -10.31 -2.14
CA LYS A 95 0.02 -11.07 -3.30
C LYS A 95 -0.19 -10.30 -4.59
N LYS A 96 0.80 -10.34 -5.48
CA LYS A 96 0.78 -9.59 -6.73
C LYS A 96 -0.40 -10.04 -7.60
N CYS A 97 -1.16 -9.08 -8.10
CA CYS A 97 -2.25 -9.34 -9.02
C CYS A 97 -1.70 -9.62 -10.43
N GLY A 98 -2.31 -10.58 -11.14
CA GLY A 98 -1.85 -11.00 -12.47
C GLY A 98 -0.53 -11.78 -12.46
N ALA A 99 -0.22 -12.42 -11.32
CA ALA A 99 0.81 -13.45 -11.23
C ALA A 99 0.34 -14.76 -11.89
#